data_AF-G7Z9Z5-F1
#
_entry.id   AF-G7Z9Z5-F1
#
_cell.length_a   1.000
_cell.length_b   1.000
_cell.length_c   1.000
_cell.angle_alpha   90.00
_cell.angle_beta   90.00
_cell.angle_gamma   90.00
#
_symmetry.space_group_name_H-M   'P 1'
#
loop_
_entity.id
_entity.type
_entity.pdbx_description
1 polymer ?
#
loop_
_entity_poly.entity_id
_entity_poly.type
_entity_poly.pdbx_seq_one_letter_code
_entity_poly.pdbx_strand_id
1 'polypeptide(L)'
;MHGATTTEITRARDIIAGFDFGYVVDRAVAAGMTRATSEIALQQLKTFLLACAEHPDRDIVPQSAACDDLWHEFIVADTRAYFRFCEAVYGEYLHHNGVTVPADRMAAARTDSARLFATADCLREAKSADCLREAKAADCLREAKAADCLREAKAADCLREAKAADCLREAKAADCLREAKAADCLREAKAADCLREARSQDA
;
A
#
# COMPACT_ATOMS: atom_id res chain seq x y z
N MET A 1 6.40 28.81 -6.07
CA MET A 1 6.21 27.64 -6.95
C MET A 1 4.81 27.14 -6.69
N HIS A 2 4.01 26.96 -7.75
CA HIS A 2 2.60 26.61 -7.67
C HIS A 2 2.48 25.11 -7.35
N GLY A 3 1.70 24.74 -6.34
CA GLY A 3 1.33 23.34 -6.14
C GLY A 3 0.62 22.80 -7.38
N ALA A 4 0.78 21.49 -7.64
CA ALA A 4 0.17 20.85 -8.79
C ALA A 4 -1.35 21.11 -8.83
N THR A 5 -1.84 21.57 -9.97
CA THR A 5 -3.26 21.81 -10.18
C THR A 5 -4.03 20.48 -10.21
N THR A 6 -5.31 20.51 -9.86
CA THR A 6 -6.18 19.31 -9.92
C THR A 6 -6.15 18.62 -11.29
N THR A 7 -5.99 19.39 -12.37
CA THR A 7 -5.87 18.88 -13.74
C THR A 7 -4.55 18.14 -13.97
N GLU A 8 -3.44 18.65 -13.46
CA GLU A 8 -2.12 17.99 -13.54
C GLU A 8 -2.09 16.68 -12.76
N ILE A 9 -2.67 16.67 -11.55
CA ILE A 9 -2.78 15.45 -10.73
C ILE A 9 -3.64 14.39 -11.42
N THR A 10 -4.75 14.79 -12.05
CA THR A 10 -5.62 13.85 -12.79
C THR A 10 -4.87 13.24 -13.98
N ARG A 11 -4.16 14.06 -14.75
CA ARG A 11 -3.33 13.59 -15.86
C ARG A 11 -2.24 12.62 -15.38
N ALA A 12 -1.53 12.95 -14.30
CA ALA A 12 -0.51 12.08 -13.72
C ALA A 12 -1.09 10.72 -13.34
N ARG A 13 -2.25 10.70 -12.67
CA ARG A 13 -2.97 9.48 -12.31
C ARG A 13 -3.31 8.61 -13.53
N ASP A 14 -3.83 9.21 -14.60
CA ASP A 14 -4.21 8.49 -15.82
C ASP A 14 -2.98 7.86 -16.51
N ILE A 15 -1.87 8.61 -16.59
CA ILE A 15 -0.61 8.11 -17.16
C ILE A 15 -0.08 6.95 -16.32
N ILE A 16 -0.02 7.08 -14.99
CA ILE A 16 0.46 6.02 -14.09
C ILE A 16 -0.43 4.78 -14.19
N ALA A 17 -1.75 4.94 -14.28
CA ALA A 17 -2.68 3.83 -14.39
C ALA A 17 -2.54 3.09 -15.73
N GLY A 18 -2.35 3.83 -16.83
CA GLY A 18 -2.24 3.29 -18.19
C GLY A 18 -0.84 2.84 -18.61
N PHE A 19 0.20 3.11 -17.82
CA PHE A 19 1.56 2.69 -18.14
C PHE A 19 1.74 1.17 -17.97
N ASP A 20 2.38 0.53 -18.96
CA ASP A 20 2.69 -0.89 -18.91
C ASP A 20 3.95 -1.15 -18.08
N PHE A 21 3.75 -1.64 -16.86
CA PHE A 21 4.82 -2.06 -15.96
C PHE A 21 5.15 -3.56 -16.06
N GLY A 22 4.54 -4.31 -16.99
CA GLY A 22 4.71 -5.76 -17.09
C GLY A 22 6.17 -6.18 -17.21
N TYR A 23 6.94 -5.49 -18.05
CA TYR A 23 8.37 -5.77 -18.22
C TYR A 23 9.21 -5.51 -16.96
N VAL A 24 8.79 -4.56 -16.10
CA VAL A 24 9.45 -4.27 -14.82
C VAL A 24 9.19 -5.42 -13.84
N VAL A 25 7.94 -5.86 -13.76
CA VAL A 25 7.53 -7.00 -12.92
C VAL A 25 8.23 -8.28 -13.36
N ASP A 26 8.27 -8.57 -14.65
CA ASP A 26 8.92 -9.77 -15.17
C ASP A 26 10.43 -9.77 -14.86
N ARG A 27 11.09 -8.60 -14.92
CA ARG A 27 12.50 -8.49 -14.56
C ARG A 27 12.75 -8.64 -13.07
N ALA A 28 11.91 -8.05 -12.21
CA ALA A 28 11.99 -8.24 -10.77
C ALA A 28 11.79 -9.71 -10.36
N VAL A 29 10.86 -10.40 -11.02
CA VAL A 29 10.64 -11.85 -10.80
C VAL A 29 11.86 -12.66 -11.26
N ALA A 30 12.44 -12.33 -12.41
CA ALA A 30 13.68 -12.95 -12.89
C ALA A 30 14.87 -12.69 -11.94
N ALA A 31 14.87 -11.56 -11.22
CA ALA A 31 15.86 -11.22 -10.20
C ALA A 31 15.61 -11.91 -8.83
N GLY A 32 14.54 -12.70 -8.70
CA GLY A 32 14.25 -13.51 -7.51
C GLY A 32 13.11 -12.98 -6.63
N MET A 33 12.44 -11.89 -7.01
CA MET A 33 11.21 -11.45 -6.34
C MET A 33 10.09 -12.45 -6.62
N THR A 34 9.30 -12.81 -5.61
CA THR A 34 8.14 -13.69 -5.85
C THR A 34 7.06 -12.94 -6.64
N ARG A 35 6.24 -13.66 -7.42
CA ARG A 35 5.16 -13.02 -8.19
C ARG A 35 4.15 -12.29 -7.28
N ALA A 36 3.74 -12.89 -6.17
CA ALA A 36 2.88 -12.24 -5.18
C ALA A 36 3.52 -10.95 -4.62
N THR A 37 4.81 -10.98 -4.25
CA THR A 37 5.53 -9.79 -3.79
C THR A 37 5.61 -8.71 -4.89
N SER A 38 5.82 -9.10 -6.14
CA SER A 38 5.92 -8.16 -7.27
C SER A 38 4.60 -7.45 -7.57
N GLU A 39 3.47 -8.12 -7.40
CA GLU A 39 2.14 -7.52 -7.58
C GLU A 39 1.85 -6.48 -6.49
N ILE A 40 2.20 -6.79 -5.24
CA ILE A 40 2.09 -5.84 -4.12
C ILE A 40 3.04 -4.65 -4.34
N ALA A 41 4.30 -4.91 -4.70
CA ALA A 41 5.29 -3.89 -4.98
C ALA A 41 4.85 -2.98 -6.13
N LEU A 42 4.17 -3.50 -7.14
CA LEU A 42 3.64 -2.70 -8.25
C LEU A 42 2.55 -1.72 -7.79
N GLN A 43 1.63 -2.15 -6.91
CA GLN A 43 0.62 -1.25 -6.35
C GLN A 43 1.24 -0.15 -5.49
N GLN A 44 2.24 -0.52 -4.67
CA GLN A 44 3.01 0.42 -3.88
C GLN A 44 3.77 1.41 -4.77
N LEU A 45 4.39 0.93 -5.86
CA LEU A 45 5.10 1.75 -6.83
C LEU A 45 4.17 2.78 -7.47
N LYS A 46 3.00 2.36 -7.96
CA LYS A 46 2.00 3.29 -8.52
C LYS A 46 1.57 4.36 -7.51
N THR A 47 1.37 3.95 -6.25
CA THR A 47 1.00 4.86 -5.16
C THR A 47 2.12 5.84 -4.84
N PHE A 48 3.37 5.37 -4.82
CA PHE A 48 4.57 6.19 -4.63
C PHE A 48 4.74 7.21 -5.76
N LEU A 49 4.61 6.78 -7.02
CA LEU A 49 4.74 7.64 -8.20
C LEU A 49 3.66 8.74 -8.22
N LEU A 50 2.43 8.40 -7.84
CA LEU A 50 1.34 9.38 -7.73
C LEU A 50 1.59 10.36 -6.58
N ALA A 51 2.03 9.86 -5.42
CA ALA A 51 2.35 10.70 -4.27
C ALA A 51 3.45 11.73 -4.61
N CYS A 52 4.46 11.35 -5.41
CA CYS A 52 5.46 12.28 -5.91
C CYS A 52 4.85 13.38 -6.80
N ALA A 53 3.83 13.05 -7.61
CA ALA A 53 3.13 14.03 -8.44
C ALA A 53 2.21 14.96 -7.62
N GLU A 54 1.58 14.45 -6.56
CA GLU A 54 0.70 15.22 -5.67
C GLU A 54 1.49 16.16 -4.73
N HIS A 55 2.77 15.86 -4.51
CA HIS A 55 3.62 16.58 -3.58
C HIS A 55 5.05 16.81 -4.14
N PRO A 56 5.18 17.62 -5.21
CA PRO A 56 6.47 17.82 -5.88
C PRO A 56 7.54 18.46 -4.98
N ASP A 57 7.14 19.20 -3.94
CA ASP A 57 8.05 19.85 -3.00
C ASP A 57 8.50 18.97 -1.82
N ARG A 58 8.11 17.68 -1.79
CA ARG A 58 8.40 16.76 -0.67
C ARG A 58 9.37 15.66 -1.10
N ASP A 59 10.34 15.39 -0.22
CA ASP A 59 11.18 14.20 -0.31
C ASP A 59 10.36 12.96 0.07
N ILE A 60 9.76 12.32 -0.93
CA ILE A 60 8.97 11.09 -0.76
C ILE A 60 9.85 9.89 -1.06
N VAL A 61 9.76 8.86 -0.20
CA VAL A 61 10.47 7.59 -0.38
C VAL A 61 9.48 6.42 -0.52
N PRO A 62 9.86 5.32 -1.20
CA PRO A 62 9.04 4.13 -1.31
C PRO A 62 8.60 3.55 0.04
N GLN A 63 7.42 2.94 0.08
CA GLN A 63 6.79 2.43 1.31
C GLN A 63 7.44 1.15 1.85
N SER A 64 8.15 0.43 0.99
CA SER A 64 8.77 -0.85 1.33
C SER A 64 10.05 -1.05 0.51
N ALA A 65 10.92 -1.96 0.99
CA ALA A 65 12.10 -2.37 0.24
C ALA A 65 11.72 -2.99 -1.12
N ALA A 66 10.67 -3.80 -1.19
CA ALA A 66 10.22 -4.40 -2.44
C ALA A 66 9.71 -3.34 -3.45
N CYS A 67 9.06 -2.27 -2.98
CA CYS A 67 8.67 -1.14 -3.81
C CYS A 67 9.89 -0.37 -4.33
N ASP A 68 10.88 -0.13 -3.46
CA ASP A 68 12.15 0.49 -3.85
C ASP A 68 12.91 -0.36 -4.86
N ASP A 69 13.00 -1.68 -4.64
CA ASP A 69 13.61 -2.64 -5.58
C ASP A 69 12.90 -2.60 -6.93
N LEU A 70 11.56 -2.59 -6.95
CA LEU A 70 10.80 -2.51 -8.20
C LEU A 70 10.98 -1.15 -8.90
N TRP A 71 11.14 -0.06 -8.15
CA TRP A 71 11.47 1.25 -8.72
C TRP A 71 12.88 1.27 -9.34
N HIS A 72 13.88 0.70 -8.66
CA HIS A 72 15.19 0.46 -9.26
C HIS A 72 15.06 -0.34 -10.55
N GLU A 73 14.22 -1.38 -10.51
CA GLU A 73 14.01 -2.22 -11.67
C GLU A 73 13.44 -1.44 -12.86
N PHE A 74 12.49 -0.54 -12.60
CA PHE A 74 11.90 0.37 -13.59
C PHE A 74 12.93 1.33 -14.19
N ILE A 75 13.80 1.91 -13.36
CA ILE A 75 14.84 2.85 -13.81
C ILE A 75 15.80 2.16 -14.79
N VAL A 76 16.30 0.96 -14.45
CA VAL A 76 17.39 0.34 -15.22
C VAL A 76 16.91 -0.66 -16.29
N ALA A 77 15.65 -1.09 -16.26
CA ALA A 77 15.08 -1.97 -17.29
C ALA A 77 15.02 -1.29 -18.67
N ASP A 78 14.53 -0.05 -18.73
CA ASP A 78 14.58 0.80 -19.92
C ASP A 78 14.67 2.27 -19.49
N THR A 79 15.91 2.77 -19.45
CA THR A 79 16.20 4.15 -19.04
C THR A 79 15.53 5.20 -19.94
N ARG A 80 15.23 4.88 -21.21
CA ARG A 80 14.55 5.79 -22.13
C ARG A 80 13.04 5.81 -21.85
N ALA A 81 12.45 4.66 -21.57
CA ALA A 81 11.05 4.58 -21.16
C ALA A 81 10.84 5.29 -19.82
N TYR A 82 11.72 5.08 -18.85
CA TYR A 82 11.68 5.77 -17.56
C TYR A 82 11.79 7.29 -17.72
N PHE A 83 12.74 7.79 -18.52
CA PHE A 83 12.86 9.23 -18.81
C PHE A 83 11.57 9.80 -19.43
N ARG A 84 11.01 9.13 -20.45
CA ARG A 84 9.76 9.57 -21.09
C ARG A 84 8.57 9.55 -20.14
N PHE A 85 8.50 8.55 -19.26
CA PHE A 85 7.50 8.47 -18.23
C PHE A 85 7.61 9.66 -17.28
N CYS A 86 8.81 9.97 -16.79
CA CYS A 86 9.04 11.10 -15.89
C CYS A 86 8.66 12.44 -16.55
N GLU A 87 9.09 12.70 -17.78
CA GLU A 87 8.69 13.89 -18.55
C GLU A 87 7.17 14.00 -18.71
N ALA A 88 6.48 12.87 -18.91
CA ALA A 88 5.04 12.86 -19.11
C ALA A 88 4.23 13.12 -17.83
N VAL A 89 4.72 12.64 -16.68
CA VAL A 89 4.05 12.70 -15.38
C VAL A 89 4.45 13.94 -14.58
N TYR A 90 5.74 14.25 -14.53
CA TYR A 90 6.31 15.30 -13.68
C TYR A 90 6.80 16.51 -14.47
N GLY A 91 7.07 16.36 -15.77
CA GLY A 91 7.73 17.40 -16.58
C GLY A 91 9.24 17.51 -16.32
N GLU A 92 9.79 16.62 -15.49
CA GLU A 92 11.21 16.50 -15.19
C GLU A 92 11.54 15.07 -14.74
N TYR A 93 12.84 14.75 -14.61
CA TYR A 93 13.29 13.44 -14.19
C TYR A 93 13.09 13.21 -12.69
N LEU A 94 12.36 12.15 -12.32
CA LEU A 94 12.27 11.73 -10.92
C LEU A 94 13.54 10.98 -10.53
N HIS A 95 14.40 11.65 -9.75
CA HIS A 95 15.71 11.14 -9.39
C HIS A 95 15.68 10.13 -8.23
N HIS A 96 16.44 9.04 -8.36
CA HIS A 96 16.73 8.11 -7.27
C HIS A 96 18.06 8.49 -6.59
N ASN A 97 18.00 9.23 -5.49
CA ASN A 97 19.17 9.87 -4.88
C ASN A 97 19.65 9.22 -3.56
N GLY A 98 19.21 8.00 -3.26
CA GLY A 98 19.35 7.37 -1.94
C GLY A 98 20.77 7.33 -1.35
N VAL A 99 21.80 7.29 -2.20
CA VAL A 99 23.22 7.20 -1.79
C VAL A 99 23.83 8.56 -1.41
N THR A 100 23.27 9.66 -1.92
CA THR A 100 23.86 11.01 -1.80
C THR A 100 23.22 11.86 -0.71
N VAL A 101 22.09 11.41 -0.15
CA VAL A 101 21.34 12.13 0.88
C VAL A 101 21.86 11.73 2.28
N PRO A 102 22.13 12.70 3.18
CA PRO A 102 22.50 12.41 4.57
C PRO A 102 21.49 11.50 5.28
N ALA A 103 21.98 10.61 6.15
CA ALA A 103 21.17 9.57 6.80
C ALA A 103 20.02 10.14 7.65
N ASP A 104 20.23 11.30 8.28
CA ASP A 104 19.23 12.03 9.06
C ASP A 104 18.09 12.57 8.18
N ARG A 105 18.41 13.15 7.02
CA ARG A 105 17.39 13.55 6.03
C ARG A 105 16.62 12.36 5.48
N MET A 106 17.30 11.26 5.18
CA MET A 106 16.65 10.03 4.72
C MET A 106 15.69 9.46 5.78
N ALA A 107 16.07 9.51 7.07
CA ALA A 107 15.20 9.08 8.17
C ALA A 107 13.97 9.99 8.35
N ALA A 108 14.14 11.30 8.20
CA ALA A 108 13.03 12.25 8.21
C ALA A 108 12.06 12.00 7.04
N ALA A 109 12.58 11.86 5.81
CA ALA A 109 11.80 11.56 4.61
C ALA A 109 11.01 10.25 4.75
N ARG A 110 11.61 9.20 5.33
CA ARG A 110 10.93 7.94 5.68
C ARG A 110 9.77 8.16 6.65
N THR A 111 9.97 8.96 7.68
CA THR A 111 8.93 9.25 8.68
C THR A 111 7.76 10.04 8.06
N ASP A 112 8.06 11.04 7.24
CA ASP A 112 7.05 11.87 6.58
C ASP A 112 6.29 11.12 5.49
N SER A 113 7.00 10.27 4.74
CA SER A 113 6.41 9.35 3.76
C SER A 113 5.53 8.32 4.45
N ALA A 114 5.97 7.74 5.56
CA ALA A 114 5.15 6.80 6.33
C ALA A 114 3.82 7.42 6.78
N ARG A 115 3.79 8.72 7.12
CA ARG A 115 2.54 9.44 7.43
C ARG A 115 1.65 9.66 6.21
N LEU A 116 2.25 9.92 5.05
CA LEU A 116 1.53 10.08 3.78
C LEU A 116 0.87 8.77 3.36
N PHE A 117 1.57 7.65 3.54
CA PHE A 117 1.06 6.32 3.23
C PHE A 117 0.32 5.68 4.42
N ALA A 118 0.28 6.31 5.60
CA ALA A 118 -0.51 5.81 6.73
C ALA A 118 -2.01 5.92 6.46
N THR A 119 -2.46 6.84 5.60
CA THR A 119 -3.83 6.86 5.07
C THR A 119 -4.03 5.90 3.90
N ALA A 120 -2.97 5.24 3.42
CA ALA A 120 -3.04 4.19 2.43
C ALA A 120 -3.04 2.81 3.10
N ASP A 121 -3.76 1.89 2.48
CA ASP A 121 -3.97 0.51 2.88
C ASP A 121 -2.75 -0.20 3.49
N CYS A 122 -2.95 -0.79 4.67
CA CYS A 122 -2.02 -1.78 5.18
C CYS A 122 -2.31 -3.13 4.51
N LEU A 123 -1.54 -3.48 3.48
CA LEU A 123 -1.45 -4.86 2.96
C LEU A 123 -0.32 -5.60 3.67
N ARG A 124 -0.64 -6.63 4.46
CA ARG A 124 0.36 -7.39 5.22
C ARG A 124 0.09 -8.90 5.19
N GLU A 125 1.03 -9.65 4.62
CA GLU A 125 1.08 -11.11 4.67
C GLU A 125 2.15 -11.56 5.68
N ALA A 126 1.77 -12.39 6.66
CA ALA A 126 2.69 -12.89 7.69
C ALA A 126 2.20 -14.22 8.31
N LYS A 127 3.12 -15.01 8.90
CA LYS A 127 2.78 -16.25 9.65
C LYS A 127 1.89 -15.94 10.87
N SER A 128 2.23 -14.87 11.58
CA SER A 128 1.44 -14.21 12.62
C SER A 128 1.64 -12.70 12.45
N ALA A 129 0.64 -11.90 12.79
CA ALA A 129 0.90 -10.47 12.96
C ALA A 129 -0.09 -9.86 13.95
N ASP A 130 0.44 -8.90 14.70
CA ASP A 130 -0.31 -8.13 15.68
C ASP A 130 -0.42 -6.71 15.14
N CYS A 131 -1.63 -6.15 15.20
CA CYS A 131 -1.86 -4.78 14.81
C CYS A 131 -2.65 -4.06 15.89
N LEU A 132 -2.07 -2.97 16.40
CA LEU A 132 -2.74 -1.97 17.24
C LEU A 132 -2.90 -0.70 16.41
N ARG A 133 -4.13 -0.23 16.18
CA ARG A 133 -4.36 0.98 15.37
C ARG A 133 -5.52 1.84 15.88
N GLU A 134 -5.24 3.14 16.01
CA GLU A 134 -6.21 4.24 16.13
C GLU A 134 -6.16 5.09 14.84
N ALA A 135 -7.27 5.19 14.09
CA ALA A 135 -7.30 5.96 12.84
C ALA A 135 -8.68 6.56 12.51
N LYS A 136 -8.71 7.64 11.73
CA LYS A 136 -9.98 8.25 11.27
C LYS A 136 -10.71 7.35 10.25
N ALA A 137 -9.98 6.82 9.28
CA ALA A 137 -10.41 5.81 8.33
C ALA A 137 -9.24 4.84 8.11
N ALA A 138 -9.50 3.57 7.82
CA ALA A 138 -8.46 2.72 7.28
C ALA A 138 -9.01 1.51 6.55
N ASP A 139 -8.37 1.21 5.45
CA ASP A 139 -8.66 0.05 4.63
C ASP A 139 -7.50 -0.95 4.83
N CYS A 140 -7.86 -2.22 4.98
CA CYS A 140 -6.91 -3.29 5.25
C CYS A 140 -7.30 -4.55 4.46
N LEU A 141 -6.35 -5.08 3.68
CA LEU A 141 -6.41 -6.46 3.18
C LEU A 141 -5.36 -7.30 3.89
N ARG A 142 -5.77 -8.46 4.41
CA ARG A 142 -4.90 -9.32 5.20
C ARG A 142 -5.10 -10.80 4.93
N GLU A 143 -3.99 -11.47 4.64
CA GLU A 143 -3.88 -12.94 4.58
C GLU A 143 -2.90 -13.43 5.66
N ALA A 144 -3.39 -14.24 6.60
CA ALA A 144 -2.56 -14.77 7.70
C ALA A 144 -3.06 -16.11 8.24
N LYS A 145 -2.18 -16.96 8.75
CA LYS A 145 -2.60 -18.22 9.42
C LYS A 145 -3.32 -17.93 10.74
N ALA A 146 -2.74 -17.05 11.57
CA ALA A 146 -3.29 -16.58 12.83
C ALA A 146 -3.07 -15.07 12.93
N ALA A 147 -4.01 -14.34 13.53
CA ALA A 147 -3.89 -12.90 13.58
C ALA A 147 -4.80 -12.26 14.64
N ASP A 148 -4.16 -11.46 15.50
CA ASP A 148 -4.81 -10.77 16.61
C ASP A 148 -4.85 -9.27 16.30
N CYS A 149 -6.04 -8.67 16.41
CA CYS A 149 -6.26 -7.28 16.04
C CYS A 149 -7.06 -6.52 17.10
N LEU A 150 -6.55 -5.36 17.51
CA LEU A 150 -7.27 -4.35 18.29
C LEU A 150 -7.39 -3.07 17.47
N ARG A 151 -8.62 -2.59 17.24
CA ARG A 151 -8.85 -1.41 16.39
C ARG A 151 -9.95 -0.48 16.90
N GLU A 152 -9.63 0.82 16.93
CA GLU A 152 -10.58 1.91 17.09
C GLU A 152 -10.58 2.79 15.83
N ALA A 153 -11.72 2.92 15.14
CA ALA A 153 -11.84 3.77 13.96
C ALA A 153 -13.24 4.35 13.75
N LYS A 154 -13.37 5.53 13.12
CA LYS A 154 -14.70 6.07 12.78
C LYS A 154 -15.35 5.30 11.62
N ALA A 155 -14.59 4.95 10.59
CA ALA A 155 -14.99 4.12 9.46
C ALA A 155 -13.88 3.09 9.14
N ALA A 156 -14.25 1.89 8.71
CA ALA A 156 -13.29 0.99 8.08
C ALA A 156 -13.89 -0.07 7.18
N ASP A 157 -13.19 -0.30 6.06
CA ASP A 157 -13.45 -1.38 5.13
C ASP A 157 -12.33 -2.43 5.24
N CYS A 158 -12.71 -3.69 5.46
CA CYS A 158 -11.74 -4.76 5.71
C CYS A 158 -12.09 -6.00 4.89
N LEU A 159 -11.10 -6.55 4.17
CA LEU A 159 -11.14 -7.91 3.64
C LEU A 159 -10.08 -8.76 4.33
N ARG A 160 -10.48 -9.91 4.87
CA ARG A 160 -9.57 -10.80 5.59
C ARG A 160 -9.83 -12.27 5.28
N GLU A 161 -8.75 -12.97 4.95
CA GLU A 161 -8.71 -14.43 4.85
C GLU A 161 -7.75 -14.98 5.91
N ALA A 162 -8.26 -15.73 6.89
CA ALA A 162 -7.42 -16.29 7.94
C ALA A 162 -7.93 -17.63 8.49
N LYS A 163 -7.04 -18.54 8.88
CA LYS A 163 -7.46 -19.81 9.51
C LYS A 163 -8.03 -19.59 10.93
N ALA A 164 -7.41 -18.71 11.71
CA ALA A 164 -7.87 -18.29 13.04
C ALA A 164 -7.74 -16.77 13.22
N ALA A 165 -8.68 -16.14 13.94
CA ALA A 165 -8.57 -14.75 14.35
C ALA A 165 -9.24 -14.46 15.68
N ASP A 166 -8.53 -13.68 16.52
CA ASP A 166 -9.09 -13.00 17.68
C ASP A 166 -9.12 -11.49 17.39
N CYS A 167 -10.29 -10.87 17.52
CA CYS A 167 -10.47 -9.46 17.15
C CYS A 167 -11.34 -8.71 18.16
N LEU A 168 -10.87 -7.55 18.63
CA LEU A 168 -11.70 -6.55 19.29
C LEU A 168 -11.74 -5.28 18.42
N ARG A 169 -12.96 -4.79 18.15
CA ARG A 169 -13.16 -3.61 17.30
C ARG A 169 -14.27 -2.69 17.82
N GLU A 170 -13.96 -1.40 17.89
CA GLU A 170 -14.93 -0.32 18.06
C GLU A 170 -14.97 0.56 16.81
N ALA A 171 -16.13 0.67 16.15
CA ALA A 171 -16.29 1.56 15.00
C ALA A 171 -17.70 2.14 14.83
N LYS A 172 -17.82 3.36 14.28
CA LYS A 172 -19.14 3.96 14.02
C LYS A 172 -19.83 3.38 12.77
N ALA A 173 -19.09 3.11 11.69
CA ALA A 173 -19.53 2.44 10.48
C ALA A 173 -18.47 1.45 9.98
N ALA A 174 -18.89 0.32 9.40
CA ALA A 174 -17.96 -0.65 8.82
C ALA A 174 -18.61 -1.57 7.78
N ASP A 175 -17.92 -1.75 6.66
CA ASP A 175 -18.22 -2.77 5.65
C ASP A 175 -17.12 -3.85 5.70
N CYS A 176 -17.51 -5.10 5.86
CA CYS A 176 -16.54 -6.18 6.10
C CYS A 176 -16.92 -7.45 5.33
N LEU A 177 -15.94 -8.03 4.63
CA LEU A 177 -16.02 -9.41 4.12
C LEU A 177 -14.94 -10.24 4.80
N ARG A 178 -15.33 -11.41 5.30
CA ARG A 178 -14.42 -12.30 6.02
C ARG A 178 -14.65 -13.76 5.69
N GLU A 179 -13.56 -14.47 5.43
CA GLU A 179 -13.51 -15.92 5.36
C GLU A 179 -12.56 -16.44 6.46
N ALA A 180 -13.09 -17.22 7.42
CA ALA A 180 -12.28 -17.84 8.46
C ALA A 180 -12.84 -19.18 8.95
N LYS A 181 -11.95 -20.10 9.37
CA LYS A 181 -12.34 -21.40 9.94
C LYS A 181 -12.72 -21.32 11.43
N ALA A 182 -12.04 -20.49 12.21
CA ALA A 182 -12.34 -20.22 13.63
C ALA A 182 -12.23 -18.71 13.94
N ALA A 183 -13.14 -18.19 14.77
CA ALA A 183 -13.27 -16.75 15.01
C ALA A 183 -13.89 -16.45 16.39
N ASP A 184 -13.12 -15.83 17.29
CA ASP A 184 -13.65 -15.19 18.50
C ASP A 184 -13.58 -13.67 18.33
N CYS A 185 -14.73 -13.00 18.31
CA CYS A 185 -14.83 -11.58 18.00
C CYS A 185 -15.81 -10.87 18.92
N LEU A 186 -15.36 -9.78 19.53
CA LEU A 186 -16.24 -8.80 20.19
C LEU A 186 -16.25 -7.52 19.37
N ARG A 187 -17.45 -6.99 19.11
CA ARG A 187 -17.68 -5.81 18.28
C ARG A 187 -18.71 -4.90 18.90
N GLU A 188 -18.41 -3.60 18.95
CA GLU A 188 -19.40 -2.54 19.12
C GLU A 188 -19.44 -1.65 17.89
N ALA A 189 -20.60 -1.61 17.20
CA ALA A 189 -20.82 -0.72 16.05
C ALA A 189 -22.28 -0.24 15.96
N LYS A 190 -22.48 1.01 15.51
CA LYS A 190 -23.82 1.61 15.34
C LYS A 190 -24.47 1.32 13.98
N ALA A 191 -23.70 1.07 12.93
CA ALA A 191 -24.17 0.64 11.61
C ALA A 191 -23.16 -0.36 10.99
N ALA A 192 -23.66 -1.45 10.38
CA ALA A 192 -22.85 -2.54 9.86
C ALA A 192 -23.56 -3.28 8.72
N ASP A 193 -22.94 -3.34 7.54
CA ASP A 193 -23.28 -4.30 6.48
C ASP A 193 -22.17 -5.36 6.40
N CYS A 194 -22.49 -6.62 6.66
CA CYS A 194 -21.50 -7.69 6.82
C CYS A 194 -21.96 -8.98 6.15
N LEU A 195 -21.11 -9.54 5.28
CA LEU A 195 -21.26 -10.91 4.78
C LEU A 195 -20.22 -11.79 5.48
N ARG A 196 -20.70 -12.88 6.08
CA ARG A 196 -19.89 -13.86 6.81
C ARG A 196 -20.10 -15.23 6.18
N GLU A 197 -19.05 -15.81 5.62
CA GLU A 197 -19.01 -17.24 5.31
C GLU A 197 -18.15 -17.95 6.35
N ALA A 198 -18.80 -18.76 7.19
CA ALA A 198 -18.14 -19.65 8.13
C ALA A 198 -18.48 -21.07 7.69
N ARG A 199 -17.48 -21.87 7.30
CA ARG A 199 -17.68 -23.31 7.14
C ARG A 199 -17.45 -23.97 8.50
N SER A 200 -18.52 -24.46 9.12
CA SER A 200 -18.38 -25.49 10.15
C SER A 200 -17.76 -26.71 9.49
N GLN A 201 -16.72 -27.27 10.11
CA GLN A 201 -16.45 -28.68 9.88
C GLN A 201 -17.52 -29.42 10.68
N ASP A 202 -18.56 -29.89 9.98
CA ASP A 202 -19.40 -30.95 10.52
C ASP A 202 -18.48 -32.12 10.85
N ALA A 203 -18.57 -32.57 12.10
CA ALA A 203 -17.93 -33.79 12.57
C ALA A 203 -18.60 -35.02 11.96
#